data_AF-A0A3M7NK16-F1
#
_entry.id   AF-A0A3M7NK16-F1
#
_cell.length_a   1.000
_cell.length_b   1.000
_cell.length_c   1.000
_cell.angle_alpha   90.00
_cell.angle_beta   90.00
_cell.angle_gamma   90.00
#
_symmetry.space_group_name_H-M   'P 1'
#
loop_
_entity.id
_entity.type
_entity.pdbx_description
1 polymer ?
#
loop_
_entity_poly.entity_id
_entity_poly.type
_entity_poly.pdbx_seq_one_letter_code
_entity_poly.pdbx_strand_id
1 'polypeptide(L)'
;LPFPKPLSRAAFLTPDFDPADFLANLTSRFQTLDDLQAELRQLSATIQTELVDLVNDHYEEFLGLGDSLSGGEEKVEEVRVGLMGVERELGVLKERVVGERKRMAEVMQLKRDVIREANVGRRLLDAERRLGELELGMGIVNVDKLREEERRASGTGGGRANKKSAANVVGEEDDRPPRPLARRVEQWLCIKHLLGNCDPHHPFLVAEQPRLKRVNDTILRDIDTEMRSRSNAKERQRLQGLRREMEA
;
A
#
# COMPACT_ATOMS: atom_id res chain seq x y z
N LEU A 1 7.84 83.71 55.02
CA LEU A 1 7.71 82.48 55.82
C LEU A 1 7.42 81.31 54.88
N PRO A 2 8.07 80.15 55.02
CA PRO A 2 7.76 78.98 54.19
C PRO A 2 6.38 78.41 54.56
N PHE A 3 5.55 78.11 53.56
CA PHE A 3 4.25 77.45 53.75
C PHE A 3 4.43 76.01 54.23
N PRO A 4 3.59 75.51 55.16
CA PRO A 4 3.63 74.11 55.58
C PRO A 4 3.31 73.18 54.40
N LYS A 5 4.06 72.07 54.30
CA LYS A 5 3.83 71.01 53.31
C LYS A 5 2.60 70.19 53.71
N PRO A 6 1.74 69.80 52.75
CA PRO A 6 0.54 69.03 53.05
C PRO A 6 0.85 67.66 53.68
N LEU A 7 -0.09 67.15 54.47
CA LEU A 7 -0.11 65.81 55.07
C LEU A 7 -0.08 64.75 53.97
N SER A 8 0.94 63.89 53.99
CA SER A 8 1.08 62.79 53.02
C SER A 8 0.31 61.56 53.48
N ARG A 9 -0.55 61.01 52.61
CA ARG A 9 -1.29 59.75 52.82
C ARG A 9 -0.40 58.58 53.27
N ALA A 10 0.84 58.53 52.79
CA ALA A 10 1.81 57.49 53.14
C ALA A 10 2.12 57.37 54.64
N ALA A 11 1.93 58.44 55.41
CA ALA A 11 2.15 58.44 56.85
C ALA A 11 1.10 57.63 57.64
N PHE A 12 -0.04 57.31 57.01
CA PHE A 12 -1.15 56.56 57.60
C PHE A 12 -1.20 55.09 57.16
N LEU A 13 -0.25 54.64 56.34
CA LEU A 13 -0.21 53.27 55.80
C LEU A 13 0.67 52.32 56.63
N THR A 14 1.22 52.78 57.75
CA THR A 14 2.05 51.95 58.63
C THR A 14 1.16 50.97 59.42
N PRO A 15 1.53 49.67 59.49
CA PRO A 15 0.71 48.66 60.17
C PRO A 15 0.57 48.89 61.68
N ASP A 16 1.54 49.57 62.30
CA ASP A 16 1.55 49.93 63.73
C ASP A 16 1.35 51.44 63.94
N PHE A 17 0.38 52.04 63.23
CA PHE A 17 0.11 53.47 63.34
C PHE A 17 -0.44 53.82 64.74
N ASP A 18 0.34 54.57 65.53
CA ASP A 18 -0.12 55.20 66.77
C ASP A 18 -0.39 56.70 66.55
N PRO A 19 -1.64 57.16 66.69
CA PRO A 19 -1.98 58.57 66.55
C PRO A 19 -1.27 59.47 67.58
N ALA A 20 -0.98 58.97 68.79
CA ALA A 20 -0.31 59.75 69.83
C ALA A 20 1.15 60.04 69.47
N ASP A 21 1.88 59.02 69.01
CA ASP A 21 3.26 59.15 68.53
C ASP A 21 3.34 59.97 67.24
N PHE A 22 2.35 59.86 66.36
CA PHE A 22 2.27 60.66 65.13
C PHE A 22 2.11 62.15 65.45
N LEU A 23 1.18 62.51 66.35
CA LEU A 23 0.96 63.90 66.78
C LEU A 23 2.14 64.47 67.58
N ALA A 24 2.82 63.64 68.38
CA ALA A 24 4.02 64.03 69.13
C ALA A 24 5.24 64.28 68.24
N ASN A 25 5.37 63.57 67.11
CA ASN A 25 6.45 63.78 66.14
C ASN A 25 6.12 64.88 65.09
N LEU A 26 4.87 65.34 65.04
CA LEU A 26 4.38 66.40 64.15
C LEU A 26 4.75 67.83 64.62
N THR A 27 5.17 67.99 65.87
CA THR A 27 5.38 69.29 66.53
C THR A 27 6.54 70.11 65.95
N SER A 28 7.33 69.55 65.02
CA SER A 28 8.38 70.28 64.29
C SER A 28 7.84 71.16 63.15
N ARG A 29 6.53 71.24 62.95
CA ARG A 29 5.86 72.08 61.95
C ARG A 29 5.08 73.19 62.65
N PHE A 30 5.37 74.45 62.32
CA PHE A 30 4.64 75.64 62.83
C PHE A 30 3.22 75.73 62.24
N GLN A 31 2.31 74.85 62.66
CA GLN A 31 0.91 74.80 62.22
C GLN A 31 -0.01 74.95 63.44
N THR A 32 -1.13 75.67 63.29
CA THR A 32 -2.13 75.75 64.35
C THR A 32 -2.92 74.44 64.44
N LEU A 33 -3.45 74.12 65.63
CA LEU A 33 -4.22 72.90 65.84
C LEU A 33 -5.51 72.88 65.00
N ASP A 34 -6.09 74.06 64.74
CA ASP A 34 -7.26 74.23 63.88
C ASP A 34 -6.94 73.91 62.41
N ASP A 35 -5.78 74.33 61.90
CA ASP A 35 -5.35 74.03 60.53
C ASP A 35 -5.12 72.52 60.34
N LEU A 36 -4.53 71.84 61.32
CA LEU A 36 -4.34 70.38 61.29
C LEU A 36 -5.68 69.64 61.29
N GLN A 37 -6.64 70.11 62.11
CA GLN A 37 -7.97 69.51 62.16
C GLN A 37 -8.73 69.69 60.84
N ALA A 38 -8.62 70.87 60.22
CA ALA A 38 -9.21 71.13 58.90
C ALA A 38 -8.59 70.24 57.82
N GLU A 39 -7.27 70.07 57.82
CA GLU A 39 -6.55 69.26 56.85
C GLU A 39 -6.88 67.75 56.98
N LEU A 40 -6.97 67.23 58.20
CA LEU A 40 -7.38 65.84 58.45
C LEU A 40 -8.84 65.59 58.03
N ARG A 41 -9.75 66.54 58.29
CA ARG A 41 -11.14 66.44 57.83
C ARG A 41 -11.23 66.46 56.31
N GLN A 42 -10.46 67.31 55.66
CA GLN A 42 -10.39 67.37 54.20
C GLN A 42 -9.85 66.06 53.62
N LEU A 43 -8.75 65.53 54.18
CA LEU A 43 -8.18 64.25 53.76
C LEU A 43 -9.17 63.09 53.94
N SER A 44 -9.89 63.05 55.05
CA SER A 44 -10.93 62.04 55.28
C SER A 44 -12.07 62.14 54.25
N ALA A 45 -12.51 63.35 53.93
CA ALA A 45 -13.56 63.55 52.93
C ALA A 45 -13.08 63.12 51.54
N THR A 46 -11.84 63.43 51.17
CA THR A 46 -11.22 63.00 49.91
C THR A 46 -11.09 61.47 49.84
N ILE A 47 -10.68 60.82 50.91
CA ILE A 47 -10.59 59.34 50.95
C ILE A 47 -11.97 58.70 50.85
N GLN A 48 -13.01 59.29 51.46
CA GLN A 48 -14.38 58.80 51.35
C GLN A 48 -14.91 58.92 49.92
N THR A 49 -14.65 60.03 49.24
CA THR A 49 -15.03 60.19 47.83
C THR A 49 -14.25 59.22 46.94
N GLU A 50 -12.93 59.10 47.12
CA GLU A 50 -12.11 58.15 46.38
C GLU A 50 -12.53 56.69 46.59
N LEU A 51 -12.98 56.33 47.81
CA LEU A 51 -13.50 54.99 48.08
C LEU A 51 -14.79 54.72 47.31
N VAL A 52 -15.71 55.69 47.29
CA VAL A 52 -16.96 55.58 46.54
C VAL A 52 -16.68 55.50 45.05
N ASP A 53 -15.75 56.33 44.55
CA ASP A 53 -15.34 56.32 43.15
C ASP A 53 -14.68 54.98 42.77
N LEU A 54 -13.75 54.46 43.60
CA LEU A 54 -13.11 53.16 43.38
C LEU A 54 -14.13 52.00 43.39
N VAL A 55 -15.09 52.03 44.31
CA VAL A 55 -16.14 51.02 44.35
C VAL A 55 -17.00 51.10 43.10
N ASN A 56 -17.43 52.30 42.70
CA ASN A 56 -18.26 52.47 41.50
C ASN A 56 -17.52 52.10 40.21
N ASP A 57 -16.24 52.48 40.08
CA ASP A 57 -15.42 52.19 38.91
C ASP A 57 -15.18 50.69 38.71
N HIS A 58 -14.93 49.95 39.80
CA HIS A 58 -14.66 48.51 39.72
C HIS A 58 -15.93 47.64 39.80
N TYR A 59 -17.05 48.16 40.28
CA TYR A 59 -18.29 47.40 40.37
C TYR A 59 -18.82 46.97 39.00
N GLU A 60 -18.77 47.87 38.01
CA GLU A 60 -19.15 47.57 36.63
C GLU A 60 -18.25 46.49 36.01
N GLU A 61 -16.94 46.53 36.28
CA GLU A 61 -15.97 45.55 35.78
C GLU A 61 -16.19 44.16 36.42
N PHE A 62 -16.46 44.10 37.72
CA PHE A 62 -16.77 42.86 38.44
C PHE A 62 -18.11 42.24 38.00
N LEU A 63 -19.14 43.06 37.78
CA LEU A 63 -20.42 42.58 37.25
C LEU A 63 -20.27 42.07 35.81
N GLY A 64 -19.55 42.80 34.95
CA GLY A 64 -19.25 42.36 33.58
C GLY A 64 -18.47 41.04 33.55
N LEU A 65 -17.52 40.85 34.47
CA LEU A 65 -16.78 39.60 34.58
C LEU A 65 -17.70 38.44 35.03
N GLY A 66 -18.56 38.68 36.02
CA GLY A 66 -19.54 37.69 36.48
C GLY A 66 -20.54 37.27 35.39
N ASP A 67 -20.99 38.22 34.57
CA ASP A 67 -21.91 37.97 33.46
C ASP A 67 -21.22 37.22 32.30
N SER A 68 -19.93 37.50 32.06
CA SER A 68 -19.14 36.73 31.08
C SER A 68 -18.85 35.30 31.55
N LEU A 69 -18.69 35.09 32.86
CA LEU A 69 -18.43 33.79 33.45
C LEU A 69 -19.70 32.93 33.50
N SER A 70 -20.87 33.55 33.76
CA SER A 70 -22.16 32.87 33.82
C SER A 70 -22.58 32.26 32.47
N GLY A 71 -22.21 32.87 31.35
CA GLY A 71 -22.42 32.33 30.00
C GLY A 71 -21.25 31.47 29.47
N GLY A 72 -20.11 31.44 30.15
CA GLY A 72 -18.95 30.66 29.74
C GLY A 72 -19.16 29.15 29.88
N GLU A 73 -19.88 28.72 30.90
CA GLU A 73 -20.18 27.30 31.17
C GLU A 73 -21.04 26.68 30.05
N GLU A 74 -22.02 27.43 29.52
CA GLU A 74 -22.87 26.98 28.40
C GLU A 74 -22.04 26.73 27.14
N LYS A 75 -21.14 27.65 26.78
CA LYS A 75 -20.26 27.50 25.61
C LYS A 75 -19.30 26.31 25.76
N VAL A 76 -18.79 26.08 26.97
CA VAL A 76 -17.93 24.93 27.26
C VAL A 76 -18.71 23.63 27.11
N GLU A 77 -19.94 23.58 27.61
CA GLU A 77 -20.78 22.39 27.48
C GLU A 77 -21.22 22.16 26.03
N GLU A 78 -21.51 23.20 25.24
CA GLU A 78 -21.77 23.09 23.80
C GLU A 78 -20.58 22.47 23.06
N VAL A 79 -19.37 22.98 23.31
CA VAL A 79 -18.14 22.43 22.71
C VAL A 79 -17.92 20.99 23.15
N ARG A 80 -18.19 20.66 24.42
CA ARG A 80 -18.06 19.30 24.95
C ARG A 80 -19.02 18.33 24.27
N VAL A 81 -20.28 18.72 24.10
CA VAL A 81 -21.29 17.92 23.38
C VAL A 81 -20.89 17.77 21.90
N GLY A 82 -20.42 18.85 21.27
CA GLY A 82 -19.91 18.81 19.90
C GLY A 82 -18.73 17.85 19.74
N LEU A 83 -17.77 17.87 20.68
CA LEU A 83 -16.63 16.96 20.70
C LEU A 83 -17.08 15.50 20.86
N MET A 84 -18.03 15.23 21.76
CA MET A 84 -18.61 13.88 21.91
C MET A 84 -19.33 13.42 20.64
N GLY A 85 -19.92 14.33 19.86
CA GLY A 85 -20.48 14.03 18.54
C GLY A 85 -19.38 13.57 17.57
N VAL A 86 -18.31 14.36 17.46
CA VAL A 86 -17.17 14.06 16.57
C VAL A 86 -16.47 12.75 16.97
N GLU A 87 -16.29 12.48 18.26
CA GLU A 87 -15.70 11.22 18.74
C GLU A 87 -16.52 10.00 18.30
N ARG A 88 -17.86 10.08 18.39
CA ARG A 88 -18.75 9.01 17.92
C ARG A 88 -18.67 8.81 16.42
N GLU A 89 -18.70 9.91 15.65
CA GLU A 89 -18.57 9.86 14.19
C GLU A 89 -17.22 9.27 13.75
N LEU A 90 -16.13 9.65 14.41
CA LEU A 90 -14.81 9.06 14.19
C LEU A 90 -14.78 7.57 14.53
N GLY A 91 -15.45 7.15 15.60
CA GLY A 91 -15.62 5.74 15.94
C GLY A 91 -16.28 4.95 14.82
N VAL A 92 -17.42 5.42 14.32
CA VAL A 92 -18.15 4.79 13.21
C VAL A 92 -17.32 4.78 11.92
N LEU A 93 -16.65 5.88 11.60
CA LEU A 93 -15.78 5.97 10.43
C LEU A 93 -14.61 4.99 10.53
N LYS A 94 -13.98 4.90 11.70
CA LYS A 94 -12.88 3.96 11.97
C LYS A 94 -13.34 2.51 11.78
N GLU A 95 -14.49 2.15 12.33
CA GLU A 95 -15.06 0.81 12.15
C GLU A 95 -15.33 0.51 10.68
N ARG A 96 -15.91 1.46 9.94
CA ARG A 96 -16.15 1.32 8.50
C ARG A 96 -14.85 1.11 7.72
N VAL A 97 -13.81 1.92 7.98
CA VAL A 97 -12.50 1.79 7.32
C VAL A 97 -11.83 0.45 7.64
N VAL A 98 -11.90 0.01 8.90
CA VAL A 98 -11.37 -1.30 9.30
C VAL A 98 -12.15 -2.43 8.62
N GLY A 99 -13.47 -2.31 8.50
CA GLY A 99 -14.33 -3.25 7.77
C GLY A 99 -13.96 -3.34 6.29
N GLU A 100 -13.84 -2.20 5.61
CA GLU A 100 -13.43 -2.16 4.20
C GLU A 100 -12.02 -2.71 3.98
N ARG A 101 -11.08 -2.45 4.91
CA ARG A 101 -9.74 -3.02 4.84
C ARG A 101 -9.77 -4.55 4.90
N LYS A 102 -10.63 -5.14 5.75
CA LYS A 102 -10.79 -6.60 5.85
C LYS A 102 -11.38 -7.17 4.57
N ARG A 103 -12.47 -6.59 4.06
CA ARG A 103 -13.08 -7.00 2.77
C ARG A 103 -12.09 -6.92 1.62
N MET A 104 -11.32 -5.84 1.53
CA MET A 104 -10.28 -5.69 0.52
C MET A 104 -9.20 -6.76 0.65
N ALA A 105 -8.79 -7.11 1.87
CA ALA A 105 -7.81 -8.16 2.10
C ALA A 105 -8.32 -9.54 1.64
N GLU A 106 -9.59 -9.86 1.93
CA GLU A 106 -10.25 -11.09 1.47
C GLU A 106 -10.34 -11.15 -0.06
N VAL A 107 -10.81 -10.07 -0.70
CA VAL A 107 -10.89 -9.98 -2.17
C VAL A 107 -9.49 -10.10 -2.81
N MET A 108 -8.47 -9.52 -2.20
CA MET A 108 -7.09 -9.62 -2.69
C MET A 108 -6.51 -11.04 -2.53
N GLN A 109 -6.91 -11.79 -1.49
CA GLN A 109 -6.56 -13.21 -1.38
C GLN A 109 -7.22 -14.02 -2.49
N LEU A 110 -8.53 -13.88 -2.68
CA LEU A 110 -9.27 -14.55 -3.76
C LEU A 110 -8.67 -14.23 -5.14
N LYS A 111 -8.35 -12.95 -5.39
CA LYS A 111 -7.68 -12.52 -6.63
C LYS A 111 -6.34 -13.22 -6.83
N ARG A 112 -5.52 -13.35 -5.77
CA ARG A 112 -4.23 -14.05 -5.85
C ARG A 112 -4.40 -15.53 -6.15
N ASP A 113 -5.42 -16.16 -5.60
CA ASP A 113 -5.71 -17.58 -5.83
C ASP A 113 -6.16 -17.82 -7.27
N VAL A 114 -7.10 -17.00 -7.77
CA VAL A 114 -7.54 -17.04 -9.17
C VAL A 114 -6.38 -16.78 -10.14
N ILE A 115 -5.49 -15.83 -9.82
CA ILE A 115 -4.30 -15.59 -10.66
C ILE A 115 -3.36 -16.80 -10.65
N ARG A 116 -3.17 -17.47 -9.51
CA ARG A 116 -2.38 -18.69 -9.42
C ARG A 116 -2.97 -19.79 -10.28
N GLU A 117 -4.26 -20.07 -10.16
CA GLU A 117 -4.97 -21.06 -10.96
C GLU A 117 -4.93 -20.72 -12.47
N ALA A 118 -5.18 -19.46 -12.83
CA ALA A 118 -5.11 -19.01 -14.21
C ALA A 118 -3.70 -19.14 -14.80
N ASN A 119 -2.66 -18.89 -14.01
CA ASN A 119 -1.27 -19.08 -14.45
C ASN A 119 -0.94 -20.55 -14.67
N VAL A 120 -1.44 -21.45 -13.81
CA VAL A 120 -1.31 -22.90 -14.04
C VAL A 120 -2.03 -23.29 -15.33
N GLY A 121 -3.27 -22.85 -15.53
CA GLY A 121 -4.02 -23.10 -16.77
C GLY A 121 -3.32 -22.60 -18.03
N ARG A 122 -2.80 -21.36 -18.02
CA ARG A 122 -2.03 -20.81 -19.16
C ARG A 122 -0.78 -21.64 -19.47
N ARG A 123 -0.04 -22.06 -18.45
CA ARG A 123 1.16 -22.91 -18.63
C ARG A 123 0.80 -24.27 -19.22
N LEU A 124 -0.29 -24.89 -18.78
CA LEU A 124 -0.77 -26.16 -19.32
C LEU A 124 -1.18 -26.02 -20.79
N LEU A 125 -1.90 -24.95 -21.16
CA LEU A 125 -2.26 -24.66 -22.54
C LEU A 125 -1.03 -24.35 -23.41
N ASP A 126 -0.05 -23.61 -22.89
CA ASP A 126 1.21 -23.34 -23.58
C ASP A 126 2.01 -24.64 -23.81
N ALA A 127 2.02 -25.55 -22.83
CA ALA A 127 2.65 -26.86 -22.96
C ALA A 127 1.93 -27.73 -24.00
N GLU A 128 0.59 -27.75 -24.01
CA GLU A 128 -0.22 -28.46 -24.99
C GLU A 128 0.05 -27.97 -26.42
N ARG A 129 0.03 -26.65 -26.61
CA ARG A 129 0.30 -26.03 -27.90
C ARG A 129 1.69 -26.39 -28.41
N ARG A 130 2.71 -26.26 -27.55
CA ARG A 130 4.10 -26.62 -27.92
C ARG A 130 4.26 -28.10 -28.20
N LEU A 131 3.55 -28.97 -27.45
CA LEU A 131 3.53 -30.40 -27.69
C LEU A 131 2.89 -30.72 -29.05
N GLY A 132 1.79 -30.08 -29.39
CA GLY A 132 1.14 -30.22 -30.70
C GLY A 132 2.01 -29.73 -31.85
N GLU A 133 2.65 -28.56 -31.71
CA GLU A 133 3.61 -28.03 -32.70
C GLU A 133 4.79 -29.01 -32.91
N LEU A 134 5.28 -29.62 -31.84
CA LEU A 134 6.36 -30.61 -31.88
C LEU A 134 5.90 -31.94 -32.51
N GLU A 135 4.70 -32.43 -32.17
CA GLU A 135 4.11 -33.64 -32.77
C GLU A 135 3.87 -33.48 -34.28
N LEU A 136 3.41 -32.30 -34.71
CA LEU A 136 3.25 -31.95 -36.12
C LEU A 136 4.61 -31.85 -36.83
N GLY A 137 5.60 -31.21 -36.20
CA GLY A 137 6.96 -31.10 -36.75
C GLY A 137 7.69 -32.44 -36.87
N MET A 138 7.32 -33.42 -36.06
CA MET A 138 7.84 -34.80 -36.14
C MET A 138 7.01 -35.71 -37.05
N GLY A 139 5.86 -35.25 -37.58
CA GLY A 139 4.97 -36.09 -38.38
C GLY A 139 4.32 -37.24 -37.61
N ILE A 140 4.30 -37.18 -36.27
CA ILE A 140 3.61 -38.16 -35.42
C ILE A 140 2.10 -38.02 -35.60
N VAL A 141 1.65 -36.78 -35.81
CA VAL A 141 0.30 -36.44 -36.23
C VAL A 141 0.32 -36.23 -37.74
N ASN A 142 -0.16 -37.22 -38.50
CA ASN A 142 -0.35 -37.07 -39.93
C ASN A 142 -1.51 -36.10 -40.17
N VAL A 143 -1.17 -34.86 -40.55
CA VAL A 143 -2.13 -33.84 -40.99
C VAL A 143 -3.03 -34.37 -42.12
N ASP A 144 -2.52 -35.30 -42.93
CA ASP A 144 -3.27 -35.96 -43.99
C ASP A 144 -4.38 -36.88 -43.46
N LYS A 145 -4.20 -37.55 -42.31
CA LYS A 145 -5.24 -38.39 -41.70
C LYS A 145 -6.35 -37.54 -41.07
N LEU A 146 -6.00 -36.42 -40.43
CA LEU A 146 -6.98 -35.47 -39.88
C LEU A 146 -7.77 -34.77 -41.00
N ARG A 147 -7.10 -34.36 -42.09
CA ARG A 147 -7.76 -33.82 -43.29
C ARG A 147 -8.61 -34.84 -44.02
N GLU A 148 -8.21 -36.12 -44.06
CA GLU A 148 -9.03 -37.20 -44.63
C GLU A 148 -10.28 -37.47 -43.79
N GLU A 149 -10.22 -37.36 -42.47
CA GLU A 149 -11.37 -37.49 -41.57
C GLU A 149 -12.32 -36.27 -41.68
N GLU A 150 -11.80 -35.04 -41.75
CA GLU A 150 -12.58 -33.84 -42.03
C GLU A 150 -13.23 -33.88 -43.43
N ARG A 151 -12.51 -34.39 -44.44
CA ARG A 151 -13.04 -34.60 -45.81
C ARG A 151 -14.04 -35.74 -45.91
N ARG A 152 -14.01 -36.71 -44.99
CA ARG A 152 -15.04 -37.76 -44.88
C ARG A 152 -16.28 -37.27 -44.15
N ALA A 153 -16.15 -36.29 -43.24
CA ALA A 153 -17.27 -35.64 -42.56
C ALA A 153 -17.96 -34.55 -43.43
N SER A 154 -17.20 -33.87 -44.29
CA SER A 154 -17.71 -32.93 -45.28
C SER A 154 -17.77 -33.62 -46.65
N GLY A 155 -18.92 -34.22 -46.97
CA GLY A 155 -19.20 -34.79 -48.28
C GLY A 155 -19.24 -33.70 -49.36
N THR A 156 -18.08 -33.32 -49.90
CA THR A 156 -17.99 -32.56 -51.15
C THR A 156 -16.68 -32.92 -51.84
N GLY A 157 -16.80 -33.71 -52.90
CA GLY A 157 -15.71 -34.03 -53.79
C GLY A 157 -15.31 -32.86 -54.68
N GLY A 158 -14.06 -32.88 -55.11
CA GLY A 158 -13.59 -32.14 -56.28
C GLY A 158 -12.37 -31.27 -56.02
N GLY A 159 -11.34 -31.44 -56.85
CA GLY A 159 -10.33 -30.39 -57.05
C GLY A 159 -8.88 -30.84 -56.97
N ARG A 160 -8.43 -31.53 -58.02
CA ARG A 160 -7.03 -31.76 -58.38
C ARG A 160 -6.33 -30.40 -58.62
N ALA A 161 -5.20 -30.14 -57.98
CA ALA A 161 -4.27 -29.08 -58.40
C ALA A 161 -2.82 -29.55 -58.19
N ASN A 162 -2.13 -29.70 -59.33
CA ASN A 162 -0.71 -29.99 -59.46
C ASN A 162 0.05 -28.67 -59.58
N LYS A 163 1.10 -28.44 -58.79
CA LYS A 163 2.22 -27.59 -59.22
C LYS A 163 3.55 -27.92 -58.50
N LYS A 164 4.39 -28.58 -59.31
CA LYS A 164 5.85 -28.75 -59.32
C LYS A 164 6.73 -27.70 -58.59
N SER A 165 7.82 -28.25 -58.01
CA SER A 165 9.24 -27.78 -57.99
C SER A 165 9.53 -26.44 -57.29
N ALA A 166 10.64 -26.18 -56.59
CA ALA A 166 11.99 -26.73 -56.44
C ALA A 166 12.47 -26.33 -55.00
N ALA A 167 13.56 -26.78 -54.38
CA ALA A 167 14.90 -26.97 -54.90
C ALA A 167 15.71 -27.90 -53.97
N ASN A 168 16.49 -28.75 -54.62
CA ASN A 168 17.59 -29.50 -54.07
C ASN A 168 18.68 -28.50 -53.65
N VAL A 169 18.97 -28.37 -52.36
CA VAL A 169 20.16 -27.65 -51.87
C VAL A 169 21.23 -28.69 -51.52
N VAL A 170 22.29 -28.61 -52.31
CA VAL A 170 23.52 -29.39 -52.23
C VAL A 170 24.23 -29.12 -50.91
N GLY A 171 24.84 -30.17 -50.37
CA GLY A 171 25.46 -30.23 -49.05
C GLY A 171 26.56 -29.19 -48.82
N GLU A 172 26.48 -28.57 -47.65
CA GLU A 172 27.64 -28.16 -46.88
C GLU A 172 27.78 -29.15 -45.71
N GLU A 173 28.96 -29.75 -45.58
CA GLU A 173 29.38 -30.50 -44.41
C GLU A 173 29.42 -29.56 -43.18
N ASP A 174 28.26 -29.30 -42.56
CA ASP A 174 28.18 -28.64 -41.26
C ASP A 174 28.44 -29.73 -40.20
N ASP A 175 29.60 -29.66 -39.55
CA ASP A 175 30.06 -30.42 -38.36
C ASP A 175 29.15 -30.28 -37.11
N ARG A 176 27.89 -29.89 -37.33
CA ARG A 176 26.84 -29.70 -36.33
C ARG A 176 25.90 -30.92 -36.35
N PRO A 177 25.33 -31.33 -35.19
CA PRO A 177 24.15 -32.20 -35.21
C PRO A 177 23.10 -31.55 -36.12
N PRO A 178 22.27 -32.33 -36.82
CA PRO A 178 21.34 -31.72 -37.75
C PRO A 178 20.46 -30.76 -36.94
N ARG A 179 20.53 -29.48 -37.32
CA ARG A 179 19.80 -28.37 -36.69
C ARG A 179 18.35 -28.73 -36.35
N PRO A 180 17.60 -29.55 -37.13
CA PRO A 180 16.27 -30.00 -36.72
C PRO A 180 16.24 -30.90 -35.48
N LEU A 181 17.17 -31.84 -35.26
CA LEU A 181 17.12 -32.76 -34.11
C LEU A 181 17.45 -32.05 -32.79
N ALA A 182 18.53 -31.25 -32.78
CA ALA A 182 18.89 -30.46 -31.61
C ALA A 182 17.75 -29.51 -31.19
N ARG A 183 17.11 -28.85 -32.17
CA ARG A 183 15.95 -27.99 -31.93
C ARG A 183 14.74 -28.74 -31.36
N ARG A 184 14.49 -29.99 -31.79
CA ARG A 184 13.40 -30.82 -31.22
C ARG A 184 13.69 -31.21 -29.77
N VAL A 185 14.93 -31.56 -29.45
CA VAL A 185 15.37 -31.87 -28.07
C VAL A 185 15.21 -30.63 -27.19
N GLU A 186 15.66 -29.46 -27.64
CA GLU A 186 15.47 -28.19 -26.90
C GLU A 186 13.99 -27.86 -26.66
N GLN A 187 13.13 -28.03 -27.68
CA GLN A 187 11.69 -27.84 -27.55
C GLN A 187 11.07 -28.82 -26.54
N TRP A 188 11.49 -30.07 -26.56
CA TRP A 188 11.07 -31.09 -25.60
C TRP A 188 11.49 -30.74 -24.17
N LEU A 189 12.74 -30.30 -23.96
CA LEU A 189 13.23 -29.86 -22.65
C LEU A 189 12.47 -28.63 -22.13
N CYS A 190 12.12 -27.70 -23.02
CA CYS A 190 11.29 -26.56 -22.65
C CYS A 190 9.90 -27.01 -22.18
N ILE A 191 9.27 -27.98 -22.85
CA ILE A 191 8.00 -28.56 -22.43
C ILE A 191 8.17 -29.27 -21.08
N LYS A 192 9.21 -30.09 -20.89
CA LYS A 192 9.52 -30.76 -19.62
C LYS A 192 9.67 -29.77 -18.46
N HIS A 193 10.36 -28.64 -18.69
CA HIS A 193 10.51 -27.58 -17.69
C HIS A 193 9.19 -26.84 -17.38
N LEU A 194 8.36 -26.58 -18.38
CA LEU A 194 7.02 -25.99 -18.17
C LEU A 194 6.13 -26.92 -17.34
N LEU A 195 6.22 -28.23 -17.57
CA LEU A 195 5.46 -29.25 -16.86
C LEU A 195 6.02 -29.55 -15.46
N GLY A 196 7.33 -29.46 -15.26
CA GLY A 196 7.97 -29.67 -13.95
C GLY A 196 7.58 -28.63 -12.88
N ASN A 197 7.05 -27.48 -13.30
CA ASN A 197 6.52 -26.44 -12.42
C ASN A 197 5.03 -26.61 -12.11
N CYS A 198 4.41 -27.70 -12.57
CA CYS A 198 3.00 -28.02 -12.36
C CYS A 198 2.86 -29.29 -11.49
N ASP A 199 1.72 -29.44 -10.82
CA ASP A 199 1.47 -30.61 -9.96
C ASP A 199 1.42 -31.91 -10.78
N PRO A 200 2.24 -32.93 -10.48
CA PRO A 200 2.30 -34.18 -11.26
C PRO A 200 0.99 -34.96 -11.34
N HIS A 201 0.07 -34.76 -10.38
CA HIS A 201 -1.23 -35.41 -10.32
C HIS A 201 -2.37 -34.60 -10.97
N HIS A 202 -2.07 -33.49 -11.65
CA HIS A 202 -3.11 -32.72 -12.33
C HIS A 202 -3.81 -33.58 -13.40
N PRO A 203 -5.17 -33.66 -13.45
CA PRO A 203 -5.90 -34.56 -14.35
C PRO A 203 -5.50 -34.42 -15.83
N PHE A 204 -5.23 -33.19 -16.26
CA PHE A 204 -4.72 -32.91 -17.62
C PHE A 204 -3.39 -33.61 -17.90
N LEU A 205 -2.44 -33.60 -16.95
CA LEU A 205 -1.14 -34.24 -17.17
C LEU A 205 -1.26 -35.74 -17.26
N VAL A 206 -2.15 -36.35 -16.45
CA VAL A 206 -2.46 -37.78 -16.52
C VAL A 206 -3.01 -38.16 -17.89
N ALA A 207 -3.92 -37.34 -18.46
CA ALA A 207 -4.46 -37.55 -19.80
C ALA A 207 -3.41 -37.37 -20.92
N GLU A 208 -2.44 -36.48 -20.73
CA GLU A 208 -1.39 -36.15 -21.70
C GLU A 208 -0.12 -37.05 -21.61
N GLN A 209 0.04 -37.83 -20.53
CA GLN A 209 1.14 -38.80 -20.40
C GLN A 209 1.38 -39.70 -21.63
N PRO A 210 0.36 -40.31 -22.28
CA PRO A 210 0.59 -41.13 -23.46
C PRO A 210 1.18 -40.33 -24.63
N ARG A 211 0.81 -39.07 -24.81
CA ARG A 211 1.35 -38.19 -25.86
C ARG A 211 2.80 -37.85 -25.61
N LEU A 212 3.10 -37.45 -24.37
CA LEU A 212 4.46 -37.18 -23.90
C LEU A 212 5.38 -38.40 -24.08
N LYS A 213 4.92 -39.60 -23.72
CA LYS A 213 5.69 -40.85 -23.92
C LYS A 213 5.96 -41.11 -25.40
N ARG A 214 4.96 -40.98 -26.27
CA ARG A 214 5.13 -41.17 -27.73
C ARG A 214 6.14 -40.19 -28.32
N VAL A 215 6.10 -38.93 -27.91
CA VAL A 215 7.05 -37.91 -28.36
C VAL A 215 8.47 -38.26 -27.90
N ASN A 216 8.64 -38.59 -26.62
CA ASN A 216 9.95 -38.97 -26.08
C ASN A 216 10.53 -40.20 -26.80
N ASP A 217 9.74 -41.26 -26.96
CA ASP A 217 10.15 -42.49 -27.64
C ASP A 217 10.52 -42.23 -29.11
N THR A 218 9.82 -41.31 -29.77
CA THR A 218 10.11 -40.95 -31.16
C THR A 218 11.41 -40.15 -31.27
N ILE A 219 11.65 -39.18 -30.39
CA ILE A 219 12.92 -38.42 -30.38
C ILE A 219 14.10 -39.35 -30.04
N LEU A 220 13.93 -40.30 -29.10
CA LEU A 220 14.97 -41.29 -28.80
C LEU A 220 15.27 -42.20 -30.00
N ARG A 221 14.24 -42.65 -30.73
CA ARG A 221 14.43 -43.41 -31.98
C ARG A 221 15.11 -42.58 -33.06
N ASP A 222 14.77 -41.30 -33.20
CA ASP A 222 15.42 -40.39 -34.14
C ASP A 222 16.90 -40.20 -33.79
N ILE A 223 17.24 -40.00 -32.51
CA ILE A 223 18.63 -39.96 -32.03
C ILE A 223 19.36 -41.28 -32.35
N ASP A 224 18.74 -42.43 -32.08
CA ASP A 224 19.34 -43.74 -32.32
C ASP A 224 19.56 -44.02 -33.82
N THR A 225 18.63 -43.58 -34.68
CA THR A 225 18.77 -43.71 -36.14
C THR A 225 19.88 -42.80 -36.68
N GLU A 226 20.00 -41.56 -36.18
CA GLU A 226 21.09 -40.65 -36.52
C GLU A 226 22.45 -41.10 -35.99
N MET A 227 22.50 -41.75 -34.82
CA MET A 227 23.72 -42.36 -34.30
C MET A 227 24.22 -43.51 -35.18
N ARG A 228 23.30 -44.29 -35.77
CA ARG A 228 23.62 -45.40 -36.68
C ARG A 228 24.08 -44.89 -38.06
N SER A 229 23.51 -43.80 -38.56
CA SER A 229 23.85 -43.25 -39.88
C SER A 229 25.18 -42.49 -39.89
N ARG A 230 25.61 -41.90 -38.77
CA ARG A 230 26.89 -41.17 -38.68
C ARG A 230 28.05 -42.09 -38.32
N SER A 231 29.18 -41.96 -39.01
CA SER A 231 30.43 -42.70 -38.77
C SER A 231 31.43 -41.95 -37.87
N ASN A 232 31.30 -40.63 -37.75
CA ASN A 232 32.22 -39.76 -37.00
C ASN A 232 32.08 -39.94 -35.48
N ALA A 233 33.18 -40.28 -34.79
CA ALA A 233 33.20 -40.51 -33.35
C ALA A 233 32.81 -39.27 -32.51
N LYS A 234 33.22 -38.07 -32.94
CA LYS A 234 32.89 -36.80 -32.27
C LYS A 234 31.39 -36.47 -32.33
N GLU A 235 30.74 -36.79 -33.45
CA GLU A 235 29.31 -36.55 -33.65
C GLU A 235 28.47 -37.54 -32.83
N ARG A 236 28.89 -38.81 -32.80
CA ARG A 236 28.29 -39.83 -31.91
C ARG A 236 28.39 -39.43 -30.44
N GLN A 237 29.53 -38.89 -30.00
CA GLN A 237 29.69 -38.39 -28.63
C GLN A 237 28.72 -37.24 -28.29
N ARG A 238 28.44 -36.35 -29.25
CA ARG A 238 27.47 -35.25 -29.07
C ARG A 238 26.02 -35.75 -29.06
N LEU A 239 25.67 -36.71 -29.92
CA LEU A 239 24.34 -37.36 -29.89
C LEU A 239 24.14 -38.16 -28.59
N GLN A 240 25.18 -38.78 -28.06
CA GLN A 240 25.15 -39.37 -26.71
C GLN A 240 24.95 -38.31 -25.61
N GLY A 241 25.48 -37.10 -25.77
CA GLY A 241 25.20 -35.96 -24.90
C GLY A 241 23.73 -35.58 -24.89
N LEU A 242 23.13 -35.38 -26.08
CA LEU A 242 21.70 -35.07 -26.23
C LEU A 242 20.80 -36.18 -25.68
N ARG A 243 21.19 -37.45 -25.86
CA ARG A 243 20.47 -38.60 -25.28
C ARG A 243 20.46 -38.56 -23.75
N ARG A 244 21.59 -38.21 -23.13
CA ARG A 244 21.69 -38.03 -21.67
C ARG A 244 20.86 -36.86 -21.18
N GLU A 245 20.82 -35.75 -21.93
CA GLU A 245 20.01 -34.59 -21.59
C GLU A 245 18.50 -34.88 -21.64
N MET A 246 18.05 -35.79 -22.51
CA MET A 246 16.65 -36.22 -22.51
C MET A 246 16.29 -37.17 -21.36
N GLU A 247 17.22 -38.03 -20.95
CA GLU A 247 17.03 -39.02 -19.88
C GLU A 247 17.14 -38.39 -18.47
N ALA A 248 17.76 -37.21 -18.32
CA ALA A 248 17.82 -36.42 -17.09
C ALA A 248 16.55 -35.57 -16.92
#